data_AF-A0A6B3EKG0-F1
#
_entry.id   AF-A0A6B3EKG0-F1
#
_cell.length_a   1.000
_cell.length_b   1.000
_cell.length_c   1.000
_cell.angle_alpha   90.00
_cell.angle_beta   90.00
_cell.angle_gamma   90.00
#
_symmetry.space_group_name_H-M   'P 1'
#
loop_
_entity.id
_entity.type
_entity.pdbx_description
1 polymer ?
#
loop_
_entity_poly.entity_id
_entity_poly.type
_entity_poly.pdbx_seq_one_letter_code
_entity_poly.pdbx_strand_id
1 'polypeptide(L)' 'PRPAQERPQQPGGGESAASPPSSPSYTAPEPPRSVAPEDDTAEADDPDLVDSALSGHELIVRELGATVVEEFTNE' A
#
# COMPACT_ATOMS: atom_id res chain seq x y z
N PRO A 1 77.05 21.22 6.71
CA PRO A 1 76.81 20.21 5.65
C PRO A 1 75.95 19.08 6.25
N ARG A 2 74.76 18.81 5.69
CA ARG A 2 73.74 17.93 6.29
C ARG A 2 73.97 16.47 5.84
N PRO A 3 73.73 15.46 6.69
CA PRO A 3 73.84 14.07 6.25
C PRO A 3 72.72 13.73 5.25
N ALA A 4 73.07 12.96 4.22
CA ALA A 4 72.15 12.46 3.21
C ALA A 4 71.18 11.45 3.83
N GLN A 5 69.90 11.59 3.47
CA GLN A 5 68.82 10.68 3.85
C GLN A 5 68.79 9.50 2.89
N GLU A 6 68.94 8.28 3.39
CA GLU A 6 68.68 7.07 2.63
C GLU A 6 67.29 6.54 3.00
N ARG A 7 66.35 6.61 2.04
CA ARG A 7 65.06 5.90 2.11
C ARG A 7 65.22 4.51 1.51
N PRO A 8 64.95 3.44 2.25
CA PRO A 8 64.59 2.17 1.64
C PRO A 8 63.16 2.29 1.08
N GLN A 9 63.04 2.21 -0.24
CA GLN A 9 61.79 1.93 -0.93
C GLN A 9 61.47 0.44 -0.72
N GLN A 10 60.29 0.12 -0.22
CA GLN A 10 59.70 -1.21 -0.33
C GLN A 10 58.24 -1.12 -0.78
N PRO A 11 57.81 -2.11 -1.58
CA PRO A 11 56.76 -1.97 -2.58
C PRO A 11 55.38 -1.76 -1.95
N GLY A 12 54.57 -0.95 -2.62
CA GLY A 12 53.18 -0.70 -2.25
C GLY A 12 52.41 -2.01 -2.12
N GLY A 13 52.18 -2.41 -0.88
CA GLY A 13 51.07 -3.27 -0.50
C GLY A 13 49.80 -2.44 -0.65
N GLY A 14 49.27 -2.39 -1.88
CA GLY A 14 47.89 -2.00 -2.11
C GLY A 14 47.02 -3.09 -1.52
N GLU A 15 46.85 -3.08 -0.20
CA GLU A 15 45.71 -3.71 0.44
C GLU A 15 44.49 -2.94 -0.05
N SER A 16 43.95 -3.38 -1.19
CA SER A 16 42.59 -3.04 -1.57
C SER A 16 41.73 -3.63 -0.47
N ALA A 17 41.45 -2.83 0.55
CA ALA A 17 40.49 -3.17 1.59
C ALA A 17 39.20 -3.54 0.86
N ALA A 18 38.88 -4.83 0.82
CA ALA A 18 37.62 -5.29 0.28
C ALA A 18 36.52 -4.66 1.14
N SER A 19 35.76 -3.73 0.56
CA SER A 19 34.56 -3.22 1.21
C SER A 19 33.68 -4.41 1.59
N PRO A 20 33.17 -4.46 2.84
CA PRO A 20 32.23 -5.51 3.21
C PRO A 20 31.01 -5.46 2.28
N PRO A 21 30.40 -6.61 1.92
CA PRO A 21 29.19 -6.60 1.12
C PRO A 21 28.11 -5.81 1.85
N SER A 22 27.51 -4.84 1.17
CA SER A 22 26.38 -4.08 1.72
C SER A 22 25.28 -5.07 2.12
N SER A 23 24.91 -5.08 3.40
CA SER A 23 23.75 -5.83 3.88
C SER A 23 22.49 -5.35 3.15
N PRO A 24 21.58 -6.25 2.73
CA PRO A 24 20.31 -5.83 2.16
C PRO A 24 19.59 -4.95 3.18
N SER A 25 19.37 -3.69 2.82
CA SER A 25 18.61 -2.77 3.66
C SER A 25 17.16 -3.24 3.63
N TYR A 26 16.64 -3.68 4.78
CA TYR A 26 15.24 -4.03 4.92
C TYR A 26 14.44 -2.72 5.03
N THR A 27 13.77 -2.34 3.95
CA THR A 27 12.78 -1.25 3.99
C THR A 27 11.53 -1.77 4.69
N ALA A 28 11.09 -1.06 5.73
CA ALA A 28 9.81 -1.34 6.35
C ALA A 28 8.69 -1.08 5.33
N PRO A 29 7.64 -1.92 5.26
CA PRO A 29 6.50 -1.67 4.39
C PRO A 29 5.86 -0.32 4.74
N GLU A 30 5.48 0.43 3.72
CA GLU A 30 4.78 1.70 3.88
C GLU A 30 3.45 1.47 4.62
N PRO A 31 3.02 2.35 5.54
CA PRO A 31 1.73 2.22 6.20
C PRO A 31 0.59 2.24 5.17
N PRO A 32 -0.50 1.49 5.42
CA PRO A 32 -1.66 1.51 4.54
C PRO A 32 -2.22 2.93 4.47
N ARG A 33 -2.58 3.36 3.27
CA ARG A 33 -3.20 4.67 3.06
C ARG A 33 -4.58 4.66 3.71
N SER A 34 -4.92 5.75 4.41
CA SER A 34 -6.29 5.97 4.83
C SER A 34 -7.15 6.13 3.58
N VAL A 35 -8.17 5.30 3.46
CA VAL A 35 -9.18 5.40 2.41
C VAL A 35 -10.07 6.59 2.75
N ALA A 36 -10.30 7.49 1.81
CA ALA A 36 -11.20 8.61 2.02
C ALA A 36 -12.66 8.12 1.97
N PRO A 37 -13.64 8.81 2.60
CA PRO A 37 -15.04 8.38 2.57
C PRO A 37 -15.62 8.24 1.16
N GLU A 38 -15.17 9.05 0.20
CA GLU A 38 -15.55 8.92 -1.21
C GLU A 38 -15.01 7.64 -1.89
N ASP A 39 -13.88 7.11 -1.41
CA ASP A 39 -13.24 5.90 -1.93
C ASP A 39 -13.74 4.63 -1.22
N ASP A 40 -14.55 4.76 -0.14
CA ASP A 40 -15.14 3.66 0.64
C ASP A 40 -16.49 3.23 0.03
N THR A 41 -16.52 3.10 -1.29
CA THR A 41 -17.64 2.53 -2.03
C THR A 41 -17.12 1.46 -2.98
N ALA A 42 -17.94 0.43 -3.20
CA ALA A 42 -17.53 -0.67 -4.06
C ALA A 42 -17.31 -0.20 -5.51
N GLU A 43 -16.25 -0.70 -6.14
CA GLU A 43 -15.88 -0.34 -7.50
C GLU A 43 -16.81 -1.02 -8.52
N ALA A 44 -17.25 -0.30 -9.53
CA ALA A 44 -18.19 -0.78 -10.54
C ALA A 44 -17.66 -1.93 -11.42
N ASP A 45 -16.35 -2.24 -11.37
CA ASP A 45 -15.71 -3.34 -12.10
C ASP A 45 -15.51 -4.59 -11.22
N ASP A 46 -16.02 -4.60 -9.97
CA ASP A 46 -15.95 -5.80 -9.14
C ASP A 46 -16.90 -6.88 -9.69
N PRO A 47 -16.40 -8.09 -10.05
CA PRO A 47 -17.22 -9.16 -10.59
C PRO A 47 -18.31 -9.68 -9.66
N ASP A 48 -18.23 -9.41 -8.35
CA ASP A 48 -19.31 -9.73 -7.40
C ASP A 48 -20.38 -8.63 -7.33
N LEU A 49 -20.08 -7.44 -7.87
CA LEU A 49 -20.97 -6.31 -7.92
C LEU A 49 -21.98 -6.51 -9.05
N VAL A 50 -23.09 -7.13 -8.70
CA VAL A 50 -24.24 -7.22 -9.60
C VAL A 50 -24.88 -5.83 -9.73
N ASP A 51 -25.00 -5.31 -10.96
CA ASP A 51 -25.81 -4.10 -11.28
C ASP A 51 -27.27 -4.19 -10.78
N SER A 52 -27.69 -5.40 -10.41
CA SER A 52 -28.98 -5.75 -9.85
C SER A 52 -28.91 -6.01 -8.34
N ALA A 53 -27.97 -5.40 -7.61
CA ALA A 53 -28.08 -5.27 -6.17
C ALA A 53 -29.37 -4.51 -5.91
N LEU A 54 -30.45 -5.30 -5.77
CA LEU A 54 -31.81 -4.83 -5.57
C LEU A 54 -31.72 -3.64 -4.61
N SER A 55 -32.32 -2.52 -4.99
CA SER A 55 -32.36 -1.34 -4.11
C SER A 55 -32.73 -1.83 -2.71
N GLY A 56 -32.11 -1.32 -1.64
CA GLY A 56 -32.35 -1.85 -0.29
C GLY A 56 -33.83 -2.05 0.01
N HIS A 57 -34.69 -1.19 -0.56
CA HIS A 57 -36.14 -1.33 -0.55
C HIS A 57 -36.70 -2.65 -1.17
N GLU A 58 -36.26 -3.01 -2.37
CA GLU A 58 -36.67 -4.26 -3.05
C GLU A 58 -36.10 -5.50 -2.34
N LEU A 59 -34.89 -5.41 -1.76
CA LEU A 59 -34.36 -6.46 -0.89
C LEU A 59 -35.22 -6.63 0.37
N ILE A 60 -35.65 -5.53 0.98
CA ILE A 60 -36.50 -5.57 2.18
C ILE A 60 -37.85 -6.24 1.88
N VAL A 61 -38.50 -5.90 0.76
CA VAL A 61 -39.76 -6.54 0.33
C VAL A 61 -39.57 -8.03 0.10
N ARG A 62 -38.49 -8.42 -0.59
CA ARG A 62 -38.25 -9.80 -1.01
C ARG A 62 -37.75 -10.72 0.11
N GLU A 63 -36.78 -10.28 0.92
CA GLU A 63 -36.11 -11.13 1.93
C GLU A 63 -36.92 -11.23 3.22
N LEU A 64 -37.51 -10.11 3.66
CA LEU A 64 -38.30 -10.08 4.89
C LEU A 64 -39.79 -10.36 4.64
N GLY A 65 -40.20 -10.51 3.36
CA GLY A 65 -41.60 -10.66 2.98
C GLY A 65 -42.45 -9.43 3.32
N ALA A 66 -41.84 -8.25 3.33
CA ALA A 66 -42.51 -7.00 3.68
C ALA A 66 -43.51 -6.56 2.59
N THR A 67 -44.54 -5.83 2.97
CA THR A 67 -45.53 -5.25 2.03
C THR A 67 -45.40 -3.73 1.99
N VAL A 68 -45.67 -3.14 0.83
CA VAL A 68 -45.73 -1.68 0.66
C VAL A 68 -47.16 -1.21 0.89
N VAL A 69 -47.34 -0.25 1.79
CA VAL A 69 -48.63 0.41 2.05
C VAL A 69 -48.46 1.89 1.79
N GLU A 70 -49.32 2.43 0.94
CA GLU A 70 -49.37 3.86 0.64
C GLU A 70 -50.28 4.57 1.64
N GLU A 71 -49.81 5.67 2.22
CA GLU A 71 -50.62 6.53 3.08
C GLU A 71 -51.34 7.56 2.22
N PHE A 72 -52.66 7.64 2.36
CA PHE A 72 -53.47 8.70 1.76
C PHE A 72 -53.85 9.73 2.83
N THR A 73 -53.57 11.00 2.57
CA THR A 73 -54.08 12.10 3.42
C THR A 73 -55.49 12.46 2.97
N ASN A 74 -56.47 12.30 3.87
CA ASN A 74 -57.85 12.74 3.64
C ASN A 74 -57.98 14.21 4.02
N GLU A 75 -58.06 15.07 3.01
CA GLU A 75 -58.35 16.51 3.12
C GLU A 75 -59.81 16.82 3.45
#